data_AF-A0A317C2Y2-F1
#
_entry.id   AF-A0A317C2Y2-F1
#
_cell.length_a   1.000
_cell.length_b   1.000
_cell.length_c   1.000
_cell.angle_alpha   90.00
_cell.angle_beta   90.00
_cell.angle_gamma   90.00
#
_symmetry.space_group_name_H-M   'P 1'
#
loop_
_entity.id
_entity.type
_entity.pdbx_description
1 polymer ?
#
loop_
_entity_poly.entity_id
_entity_poly.type
_entity_poly.pdbx_seq_one_letter_code
_entity_poly.pdbx_strand_id
1 'polypeptide(L)'
;MSSLRDQLLKAGLVTEEQVKKAETKPKPSGKPRKNNKNKSKPQTGQTQSAAKAKKRELTDLERFYKERDSTEKAEKEEQDRQRKEAARVRKQNRAKIGALIRNNMQNDEAAELRYNFVVGSSVKYLFVTEAQQELLSAGKLAIAFLGEKRCLIAPEVADQILEIEPSRIIIRFEPDSE
;
A
#
# COMPACT_ATOMS: atom_id res chain seq x y z
N MET A 1 -18.50 5.00 17.17
CA MET A 1 -18.14 3.58 17.39
C MET A 1 -19.42 2.81 17.67
N SER A 2 -20.05 2.20 16.66
CA SER A 2 -21.28 1.41 16.85
C SER A 2 -20.95 0.08 17.54
N SER A 3 -21.72 -0.30 18.57
CA SER A 3 -21.46 -1.53 19.31
C SER A 3 -21.76 -2.76 18.44
N LEU A 4 -21.09 -3.88 18.69
CA LEU A 4 -21.35 -5.16 18.01
C LEU A 4 -22.84 -5.57 18.13
N ARG A 5 -23.50 -5.13 19.20
CA ARG A 5 -24.93 -5.38 19.46
C ARG A 5 -25.82 -4.65 18.46
N ASP A 6 -25.51 -3.38 18.20
CA ASP A 6 -26.24 -2.57 17.21
C ASP A 6 -26.05 -3.12 15.80
N GLN A 7 -24.88 -3.69 15.52
CA GLN A 7 -24.62 -4.37 14.24
C GLN A 7 -25.47 -5.64 14.10
N LEU A 8 -25.65 -6.41 15.18
CA LEU A 8 -26.48 -7.63 15.15
C LEU A 8 -27.98 -7.33 15.06
N LEU A 9 -28.47 -6.26 15.71
CA LEU A 9 -29.85 -5.79 15.58
C LEU A 9 -30.12 -5.24 14.18
N LYS A 10 -29.21 -4.41 13.66
CA LYS A 10 -29.36 -3.79 12.34
C LYS A 10 -29.25 -4.79 11.19
N ALA A 11 -28.53 -5.90 11.40
CA ALA A 11 -28.47 -7.02 10.47
C ALA A 11 -29.69 -7.95 10.53
N GLY A 12 -30.68 -7.67 11.39
CA GLY A 12 -31.90 -8.49 11.52
C GLY A 12 -31.66 -9.89 12.07
N LEU A 13 -30.45 -10.17 12.57
CA LEU A 13 -30.05 -11.47 13.11
C LEU A 13 -30.61 -11.74 14.51
N VAL A 14 -30.98 -10.68 15.23
CA VAL A 14 -31.47 -10.74 16.61
C VAL A 14 -32.58 -9.72 16.79
N THR A 15 -33.65 -10.06 17.52
CA THR A 15 -34.75 -9.14 17.84
C THR A 15 -34.47 -8.37 19.13
N GLU A 16 -35.06 -7.19 19.29
CA GLU A 16 -34.88 -6.34 20.49
C GLU A 16 -35.25 -7.08 21.79
N GLU A 17 -36.24 -7.96 21.75
CA GLU A 17 -36.64 -8.80 22.89
C GLU A 17 -35.54 -9.79 23.31
N GLN A 18 -34.81 -10.35 22.35
CA GLN A 18 -33.72 -11.27 22.63
C GLN A 18 -32.49 -10.55 23.20
N VAL A 19 -32.25 -9.30 22.75
CA VAL A 19 -31.21 -8.45 23.33
C VAL A 19 -31.52 -8.10 24.78
N LYS A 20 -32.77 -7.69 25.09
CA LYS A 20 -33.20 -7.41 26.47
C LYS A 20 -33.13 -8.65 27.37
N LYS A 21 -33.52 -9.83 26.87
CA LYS A 21 -33.39 -11.11 27.60
C LYS A 21 -31.93 -11.53 27.86
N ALA A 22 -31.00 -11.12 26.99
CA ALA A 22 -29.58 -11.37 27.20
C ALA A 22 -28.96 -10.41 28.23
N GLU A 23 -29.51 -9.20 28.37
CA GLU A 23 -29.07 -8.21 29.38
C GLU A 23 -29.58 -8.53 30.78
N THR A 24 -30.75 -9.16 30.91
CA THR A 24 -31.35 -9.52 32.21
C THR A 24 -30.78 -10.80 32.84
N LYS A 25 -29.91 -11.53 32.13
CA LYS A 25 -29.20 -12.69 32.70
C LYS A 25 -27.89 -12.25 33.34
N PRO A 26 -27.71 -12.39 34.67
CA PRO A 26 -26.42 -12.12 35.30
C PRO A 26 -25.38 -13.11 34.78
N LYS A 27 -24.23 -12.58 34.36
CA LYS A 27 -23.04 -13.37 33.98
C LYS A 27 -22.67 -14.31 35.12
N PRO A 28 -22.47 -15.62 34.91
CA PRO A 28 -21.80 -16.45 35.90
C PRO A 28 -20.34 -16.02 35.98
N SER A 29 -20.02 -15.20 36.98
CA SER A 29 -18.66 -14.87 37.39
C SER A 29 -17.98 -16.13 37.93
N GLY A 30 -16.77 -16.39 37.44
CA GLY A 30 -16.04 -17.63 37.65
C GLY A 30 -15.74 -18.03 39.10
N LYS A 31 -15.46 -19.32 39.26
CA LYS A 31 -14.63 -19.87 40.34
C LYS A 31 -13.74 -20.98 39.77
N PRO A 32 -12.43 -20.98 40.06
CA PRO A 32 -11.53 -22.09 39.78
C PRO A 32 -11.44 -23.02 41.01
N ARG A 33 -11.24 -24.33 40.81
CA ARG A 33 -10.22 -25.18 41.50
C ARG A 33 -10.46 -26.69 41.36
N LYS A 34 -9.35 -27.33 40.95
CA LYS A 34 -8.71 -28.58 41.42
C LYS A 34 -9.45 -29.94 41.38
N ASN A 35 -8.81 -30.84 40.63
CA ASN A 35 -8.42 -32.21 40.97
C ASN A 35 -9.22 -32.95 42.05
N ASN A 36 -9.84 -34.06 41.66
CA ASN A 36 -9.59 -35.31 42.38
C ASN A 36 -9.67 -36.54 41.49
N LYS A 37 -8.75 -37.48 41.76
CA LYS A 37 -8.54 -38.76 41.10
C LYS A 37 -9.53 -39.82 41.60
N ASN A 38 -9.73 -40.84 40.75
CA ASN A 38 -10.14 -42.23 41.03
C ASN A 38 -11.60 -42.52 41.44
N LYS A 39 -12.32 -43.22 40.56
CA LYS A 39 -12.61 -44.67 40.69
C LYS A 39 -13.45 -45.23 39.53
N SER A 40 -12.91 -46.26 38.89
CA SER A 40 -13.55 -47.54 38.48
C SER A 40 -14.83 -47.56 37.61
N LYS A 41 -14.65 -48.07 36.37
CA LYS A 41 -15.51 -48.83 35.41
C LYS A 41 -16.70 -49.63 35.98
N PRO A 42 -17.56 -50.29 35.13
CA PRO A 42 -17.85 -50.13 33.69
C PRO A 42 -19.37 -50.19 33.35
N GLN A 43 -19.85 -49.64 32.23
CA GLN A 43 -20.99 -50.24 31.50
C GLN A 43 -21.15 -49.69 30.06
N THR A 44 -21.03 -50.62 29.12
CA THR A 44 -21.80 -50.81 27.88
C THR A 44 -22.77 -49.71 27.44
N GLY A 45 -22.60 -49.24 26.20
CA GLY A 45 -23.65 -48.50 25.49
C GLY A 45 -23.16 -47.94 24.16
N GLN A 46 -23.30 -48.74 23.10
CA GLN A 46 -23.24 -48.26 21.72
C GLN A 46 -24.13 -47.02 21.55
N THR A 47 -23.63 -45.99 20.87
CA THR A 47 -24.36 -45.29 19.82
C THR A 47 -23.40 -44.39 19.05
N GLN A 48 -22.88 -44.95 17.97
CA GLN A 48 -22.37 -44.17 16.85
C GLN A 48 -23.55 -43.41 16.23
N SER A 49 -23.73 -42.13 16.57
CA SER A 49 -24.55 -41.23 15.76
C SER A 49 -23.63 -40.52 14.77
N ALA A 50 -23.36 -41.22 13.67
CA ALA A 50 -22.92 -40.61 12.43
C ALA A 50 -24.02 -39.64 11.98
N ALA A 51 -23.92 -38.39 12.41
CA ALA A 51 -24.76 -37.30 11.92
C ALA A 51 -24.39 -37.03 10.46
N LYS A 52 -25.09 -37.76 9.58
CA LYS A 52 -25.07 -37.63 8.13
C LYS A 52 -25.47 -36.18 7.79
N ALA A 53 -24.49 -35.33 7.51
CA ALA A 53 -24.70 -33.97 7.05
C ALA A 53 -25.43 -34.01 5.69
N LYS A 54 -26.77 -33.93 5.72
CA LYS A 54 -27.58 -33.72 4.52
C LYS A 54 -27.17 -32.35 3.94
N LYS A 55 -26.57 -32.34 2.75
CA LYS A 55 -26.38 -31.14 1.94
C LYS A 55 -27.76 -30.52 1.73
N ARG A 56 -28.04 -29.40 2.40
CA ARG A 56 -29.21 -28.57 2.10
C ARG A 56 -28.96 -27.93 0.75
N GLU A 57 -29.83 -28.20 -0.23
CA GLU A 57 -29.81 -27.50 -1.51
C GLU A 57 -30.12 -26.02 -1.25
N LEU A 58 -29.27 -25.14 -1.77
CA LEU A 58 -29.40 -23.70 -1.60
C LEU A 58 -30.59 -23.19 -2.39
N THR A 59 -31.38 -22.33 -1.77
CA THR A 59 -32.54 -21.68 -2.39
C THR A 59 -32.06 -20.77 -3.54
N ASP A 60 -32.84 -20.57 -4.60
CA ASP A 60 -32.41 -19.77 -5.77
C ASP A 60 -32.01 -18.33 -5.40
N LEU A 61 -32.59 -17.78 -4.34
CA LEU A 61 -32.21 -16.50 -3.76
C LEU A 61 -30.80 -16.52 -3.14
N GLU A 62 -30.42 -17.60 -2.44
CA GLU A 62 -29.07 -17.76 -1.87
C GLU A 62 -28.01 -17.99 -2.95
N ARG A 63 -28.38 -18.59 -4.09
CA ARG A 63 -27.49 -18.68 -5.26
C ARG A 63 -27.20 -17.31 -5.83
N PHE A 64 -28.23 -16.48 -6.02
CA PHE A 64 -28.09 -15.12 -6.56
C PHE A 64 -27.20 -14.22 -5.67
N TYR A 65 -27.40 -14.22 -4.35
CA TYR A 65 -26.54 -13.46 -3.43
C TYR A 65 -25.10 -13.98 -3.38
N LYS A 66 -24.90 -15.30 -3.43
CA LYS A 66 -23.54 -15.89 -3.47
C LYS A 66 -22.78 -15.54 -4.75
N GLU A 67 -23.48 -15.55 -5.88
CA GLU A 67 -22.90 -15.20 -7.17
C GLU A 67 -22.49 -13.72 -7.19
N ARG A 68 -23.37 -12.82 -6.75
CA ARG A 68 -23.06 -11.39 -6.62
C ARG A 68 -21.94 -11.08 -5.62
N ASP A 69 -21.93 -11.73 -4.46
CA ASP A 69 -20.85 -11.59 -3.47
C ASP A 69 -19.51 -12.09 -4.03
N SER A 70 -19.53 -13.09 -4.91
CA SER A 70 -18.32 -13.64 -5.53
C SER A 70 -17.76 -12.71 -6.61
N THR A 71 -18.62 -12.08 -7.41
CA THR A 71 -18.20 -11.12 -8.44
C THR A 71 -17.68 -9.82 -7.83
N GLU A 72 -18.37 -9.27 -6.83
CA GLU A 72 -17.92 -8.04 -6.15
C GLU A 72 -16.58 -8.24 -5.41
N LYS A 73 -16.34 -9.45 -4.85
CA LYS A 73 -15.04 -9.79 -4.25
C LYS A 73 -13.95 -9.94 -5.31
N ALA A 74 -14.22 -10.62 -6.42
CA ALA A 74 -13.26 -10.80 -7.50
C ALA A 74 -12.83 -9.46 -8.10
N GLU A 75 -13.78 -8.55 -8.38
CA GLU A 75 -13.48 -7.21 -8.90
C GLU A 75 -12.61 -6.40 -7.94
N LYS A 76 -12.90 -6.47 -6.64
CA LYS A 76 -12.12 -5.77 -5.61
C LYS A 76 -10.71 -6.35 -5.48
N GLU A 77 -10.57 -7.67 -5.53
CA GLU A 77 -9.27 -8.36 -5.50
C GLU A 77 -8.42 -8.03 -6.74
N GLU A 78 -9.03 -7.95 -7.92
CA GLU A 78 -8.35 -7.54 -9.15
C GLU A 78 -7.88 -6.09 -9.10
N GLN A 79 -8.74 -5.17 -8.65
CA GLN A 79 -8.35 -3.76 -8.47
C GLN A 79 -7.21 -3.62 -7.45
N ASP A 80 -7.27 -4.32 -6.34
CA ASP A 80 -6.20 -4.31 -5.32
C ASP A 80 -4.91 -4.93 -5.85
N ARG A 81 -4.99 -5.97 -6.70
CA ARG A 81 -3.82 -6.57 -7.36
C ARG A 81 -3.18 -5.59 -8.34
N GLN A 82 -3.97 -4.97 -9.22
CA GLN A 82 -3.49 -3.96 -10.17
C GLN A 82 -2.83 -2.78 -9.45
N ARG A 83 -3.42 -2.29 -8.35
CA ARG A 83 -2.83 -1.23 -7.52
C ARG A 83 -1.49 -1.63 -6.91
N LYS A 84 -1.39 -2.86 -6.38
CA LYS A 84 -0.14 -3.39 -5.81
C LYS A 84 0.94 -3.55 -6.88
N GLU A 85 0.58 -4.05 -8.05
CA GLU A 85 1.52 -4.22 -9.18
C GLU A 85 2.02 -2.87 -9.68
N ALA A 86 1.13 -1.89 -9.89
CA ALA A 86 1.51 -0.53 -10.28
C ALA A 86 2.43 0.11 -9.23
N ALA A 87 2.14 -0.05 -7.94
CA ALA A 87 3.00 0.44 -6.86
C ALA A 87 4.39 -0.24 -6.88
N ARG A 88 4.45 -1.55 -7.16
CA ARG A 88 5.71 -2.29 -7.28
C ARG A 88 6.55 -1.77 -8.44
N VAL A 89 5.95 -1.57 -9.62
CA VAL A 89 6.63 -1.04 -10.81
C VAL A 89 7.16 0.37 -10.53
N ARG A 90 6.34 1.26 -9.97
CA ARG A 90 6.78 2.62 -9.59
C ARG A 90 7.95 2.60 -8.61
N LYS A 91 7.92 1.71 -7.61
CA LYS A 91 9.03 1.56 -6.65
C LYS A 91 10.31 1.08 -7.33
N GLN A 92 10.21 0.12 -8.24
CA GLN A 92 11.35 -0.38 -9.01
C GLN A 92 11.95 0.71 -9.91
N ASN A 93 11.11 1.45 -10.64
CA ASN A 93 11.56 2.54 -11.51
C ASN A 93 12.24 3.64 -10.69
N ARG A 94 11.64 4.06 -9.57
CA ARG A 94 12.25 5.04 -8.66
C ARG A 94 13.60 4.57 -8.11
N ALA A 95 13.73 3.29 -7.78
CA ALA A 95 15.01 2.73 -7.32
C ALA A 95 16.07 2.71 -8.43
N LYS A 96 15.69 2.33 -9.66
CA LYS A 96 16.56 2.35 -10.84
C LYS A 96 17.05 3.77 -11.15
N ILE A 97 16.12 4.73 -11.27
CA ILE A 97 16.43 6.15 -11.49
C ILE A 97 17.33 6.67 -10.36
N GLY A 98 17.00 6.35 -9.11
CA GLY A 98 17.79 6.78 -7.97
C GLY A 98 19.21 6.21 -7.96
N ALA A 99 19.43 5.00 -8.46
CA ALA A 99 20.77 4.43 -8.63
C ALA A 99 21.52 5.11 -9.78
N LEU A 100 20.84 5.32 -10.90
CA LEU A 100 21.39 5.95 -12.10
C LEU A 100 21.85 7.39 -11.83
N ILE A 101 21.06 8.18 -11.09
CA ILE A 101 21.47 9.52 -10.64
C ILE A 101 22.68 9.44 -9.71
N ARG A 102 22.69 8.55 -8.71
CA ARG A 102 23.79 8.44 -7.75
C ARG A 102 25.12 8.07 -8.41
N ASN A 103 25.08 7.18 -9.39
CA ASN A 103 26.28 6.70 -10.07
C ASN A 103 26.85 7.71 -11.07
N ASN A 104 26.03 8.64 -11.57
CA ASN A 104 26.41 9.64 -12.57
C ASN A 104 26.33 11.07 -12.03
N MET A 105 26.32 11.23 -10.71
CA MET A 105 26.25 12.54 -10.08
C MET A 105 27.60 13.24 -10.24
N GLN A 106 27.58 14.44 -10.82
CA GLN A 106 28.77 15.25 -11.05
C GLN A 106 28.86 16.43 -10.07
N ASN A 107 28.19 16.36 -8.92
CA ASN A 107 28.29 17.40 -7.90
C ASN A 107 29.70 17.45 -7.32
N ASP A 108 30.24 18.65 -7.16
CA ASP A 108 31.49 18.89 -6.44
C ASP A 108 31.18 19.39 -5.03
N GLU A 109 31.92 18.89 -4.03
CA GLU A 109 31.81 19.35 -2.63
C GLU A 109 32.52 20.69 -2.41
N ALA A 110 33.50 21.02 -3.24
CA ALA A 110 34.21 22.31 -3.23
C ALA A 110 33.46 23.42 -4.00
N ALA A 111 32.23 23.14 -4.44
CA ALA A 111 31.40 24.11 -5.14
C ALA A 111 30.91 25.23 -4.21
N GLU A 112 31.24 26.48 -4.55
CA GLU A 112 30.85 27.67 -3.77
C GLU A 112 29.92 28.62 -4.54
N LEU A 113 29.86 28.52 -5.87
CA LEU A 113 29.07 29.42 -6.69
C LEU A 113 27.60 29.02 -6.67
N ARG A 114 26.74 29.97 -6.30
CA ARG A 114 25.29 29.75 -6.26
C ARG A 114 24.70 29.89 -7.65
N TYR A 115 24.25 28.77 -8.22
CA TYR A 115 23.47 28.75 -9.46
C TYR A 115 21.98 28.72 -9.15
N ASN A 116 21.21 29.68 -9.69
CA ASN A 116 19.76 29.74 -9.51
C ASN A 116 19.05 29.25 -10.78
N PHE A 117 17.97 28.50 -10.60
CA PHE A 117 17.20 27.93 -11.70
C PHE A 117 15.72 27.83 -11.34
N VAL A 118 14.86 27.83 -12.36
CA VAL A 118 13.40 27.83 -12.19
C VAL A 118 12.86 26.40 -12.24
N VAL A 119 11.95 26.08 -11.32
CA VAL A 119 11.19 24.83 -11.30
C VAL A 119 9.71 25.15 -11.14
N GLY A 120 8.95 25.06 -12.23
CA GLY A 120 7.57 25.52 -12.25
C GLY A 120 7.51 27.02 -11.96
N SER A 121 6.90 27.41 -10.84
CA SER A 121 6.80 28.80 -10.38
C SER A 121 7.85 29.20 -9.34
N SER A 122 8.70 28.27 -8.89
CA SER A 122 9.64 28.49 -7.78
C SER A 122 11.08 28.56 -8.28
N VAL A 123 11.84 29.55 -7.81
CA VAL A 123 13.29 29.62 -8.03
C VAL A 123 13.99 28.79 -6.95
N LYS A 124 14.81 27.83 -7.40
CA LYS A 124 15.68 27.02 -6.55
C LYS A 124 17.14 27.33 -6.85
N TYR A 125 18.03 26.84 -6.01
CA TYR A 125 19.46 26.99 -6.21
C TYR A 125 20.23 25.72 -5.88
N LEU A 126 21.42 25.61 -6.44
CA LEU A 126 22.45 24.65 -6.06
C LEU A 126 23.83 25.32 -6.11
N PHE A 127 24.79 24.73 -5.42
CA PHE A 127 26.18 25.16 -5.51
C PHE A 127 26.87 24.39 -6.65
N VAL A 128 27.62 25.12 -7.47
CA VAL A 128 28.38 24.60 -8.61
C VAL A 128 29.79 25.20 -8.62
N THR A 129 30.70 24.58 -9.35
CA THR A 129 31.99 25.19 -9.69
C THR A 129 31.84 26.09 -10.93
N GLU A 130 32.83 26.94 -11.20
CA GLU A 130 32.82 27.83 -12.36
C GLU A 130 32.72 27.03 -13.68
N ALA A 131 33.51 25.95 -13.80
CA ALA A 131 33.44 25.05 -14.94
C ALA A 131 32.05 24.39 -15.10
N GLN A 132 31.40 24.01 -14.00
CA GLN A 132 30.04 23.44 -14.05
C GLN A 132 29.00 24.49 -14.45
N GLN A 133 29.17 25.73 -14.03
CA GLN A 133 28.30 26.84 -14.43
C GLN A 133 28.35 27.07 -15.94
N GLU A 134 29.55 27.06 -16.53
CA GLU A 134 29.73 27.16 -17.99
C GLU A 134 29.14 25.95 -18.73
N LEU A 135 29.31 24.74 -18.19
CA LEU A 135 28.72 23.55 -18.79
C LEU A 135 27.18 23.55 -18.70
N LEU A 136 26.62 24.11 -17.63
CA LEU A 136 25.18 24.32 -17.49
C LEU A 136 24.66 25.33 -18.50
N SER A 137 25.31 26.49 -18.65
CA SER A 137 24.90 27.50 -19.65
C SER A 137 25.11 27.02 -21.09
N ALA A 138 26.03 26.09 -21.33
CA ALA A 138 26.20 25.44 -22.63
C ALA A 138 25.20 24.28 -22.88
N GLY A 139 24.33 23.96 -21.93
CA GLY A 139 23.38 22.84 -22.04
C GLY A 139 24.02 21.45 -21.99
N LYS A 140 25.31 21.35 -21.60
CA LYS A 140 26.06 20.10 -21.47
C LYS A 140 25.87 19.42 -20.12
N LEU A 141 25.20 20.09 -19.19
CA LEU A 141 24.76 19.53 -17.91
C LEU A 141 23.28 19.78 -17.71
N ALA A 142 22.64 18.86 -17.02
CA ALA A 142 21.24 18.95 -16.61
C ALA A 142 21.13 18.83 -15.09
N ILE A 143 20.10 19.47 -14.53
CA ILE A 143 19.80 19.41 -13.10
C ILE A 143 18.65 18.41 -12.89
N ALA A 144 18.91 17.40 -12.06
CA ALA A 144 17.94 16.41 -11.64
C ALA A 144 17.73 16.44 -10.12
N PHE A 145 16.59 15.92 -9.68
CA PHE A 145 16.26 15.80 -8.26
C PHE A 145 16.41 14.36 -7.78
N LEU A 146 17.11 14.18 -6.67
CA LEU A 146 17.18 12.90 -5.95
C LEU A 146 16.63 13.09 -4.53
N GLY A 147 15.31 12.92 -4.40
CA GLY A 147 14.61 13.27 -3.16
C GLY A 147 14.68 14.77 -2.93
N GLU A 148 15.35 15.19 -1.86
CA GLU A 148 15.53 16.60 -1.51
C GLU A 148 16.82 17.20 -2.09
N LYS A 149 17.76 16.36 -2.51
CA LYS A 149 19.05 16.77 -3.07
C LYS A 149 18.89 17.15 -4.55
N ARG A 150 19.65 18.17 -4.96
CA ARG A 150 19.78 18.61 -6.36
C ARG A 150 21.10 18.09 -6.89
N CYS A 151 21.05 17.42 -8.03
CA CYS A 151 22.18 16.71 -8.61
C CYS A 151 22.43 17.21 -10.02
N LEU A 152 23.70 17.38 -10.37
CA LEU A 152 24.16 17.58 -11.74
C LEU A 152 24.36 16.23 -12.41
N ILE A 153 23.84 16.08 -13.61
CA ILE A 153 23.97 14.88 -14.44
C ILE A 153 24.24 15.26 -15.89
N ALA A 154 24.84 14.34 -16.64
CA ALA A 154 24.99 14.48 -18.08
C ALA A 154 23.64 14.42 -18.81
N PRO A 155 23.50 15.05 -19.99
CA PRO A 155 22.27 15.04 -20.78
C PRO A 155 21.83 13.62 -21.17
N GLU A 156 22.77 12.74 -21.51
CA GLU A 156 22.50 11.33 -21.85
C GLU A 156 21.83 10.58 -20.70
N VAL A 157 22.31 10.82 -19.47
CA VAL A 157 21.75 10.23 -18.24
C VAL A 157 20.37 10.80 -17.99
N ALA A 158 20.15 12.09 -18.28
CA ALA A 158 18.84 12.70 -18.19
C ALA A 158 17.84 12.07 -19.19
N ASP A 159 18.25 11.78 -20.43
CA ASP A 159 17.40 11.10 -21.41
C ASP A 159 17.00 9.70 -20.93
N GLN A 160 17.96 8.92 -20.41
CA GLN A 160 17.68 7.60 -19.82
C GLN A 160 16.68 7.67 -18.65
N ILE A 161 16.71 8.73 -17.84
CA ILE A 161 15.74 8.92 -16.75
C ILE A 161 14.34 9.18 -17.32
N LEU A 162 14.23 10.01 -18.36
CA LEU A 162 12.95 10.33 -19.00
C LEU A 162 12.36 9.12 -19.73
N GLU A 163 13.19 8.25 -20.30
CA GLU A 163 12.74 6.97 -20.88
C GLU A 163 12.10 6.05 -19.83
N ILE A 164 12.65 6.01 -18.61
CA ILE A 164 12.12 5.18 -17.51
C ILE A 164 10.87 5.81 -16.88
N GLU A 165 10.88 7.13 -16.67
CA GLU A 165 9.79 7.87 -16.03
C GLU A 165 9.67 9.29 -16.63
N PRO A 166 8.82 9.47 -17.68
CA PRO A 166 8.66 10.76 -18.36
C PRO A 166 8.12 11.89 -17.47
N SER A 167 7.46 11.54 -16.37
CA SER A 167 6.94 12.51 -15.40
C SER A 167 8.04 13.14 -14.52
N ARG A 168 9.30 12.76 -14.69
CA ARG A 168 10.40 13.29 -13.89
C ARG A 168 10.75 14.72 -14.32
N ILE A 169 10.94 15.58 -13.33
CA ILE A 169 11.41 16.94 -13.57
C ILE A 169 12.93 16.91 -13.80
N ILE A 170 13.33 17.34 -15.00
CA ILE A 170 14.72 17.57 -15.39
C ILE A 170 14.80 18.99 -15.95
N ILE A 171 15.79 19.76 -15.49
CA ILE A 171 16.04 21.11 -15.98
C ILE A 171 17.23 21.06 -16.92
N ARG A 172 16.99 21.43 -18.18
CA ARG A 172 18.00 21.63 -19.21
C ARG A 172 18.03 23.10 -19.55
N PHE A 173 19.22 23.61 -19.81
CA PHE A 173 19.37 24.93 -20.38
C PHE A 173 19.59 24.74 -21.88
N GLU A 174 18.74 25.38 -22.68
CA GLU A 174 18.97 25.49 -24.12
C GLU A 174 19.72 26.80 -24.33
N PRO A 175 20.94 26.79 -24.91
CA PRO A 175 21.58 28.03 -25.27
C PRO A 175 20.70 28.75 -26.28
N ASP A 176 20.34 30.01 -25.99
CA ASP A 176 19.63 30.87 -26.93
C ASP A 176 20.37 30.83 -28.26
N SER A 177 19.73 30.21 -29.25
CA SER A 177 20.25 30.12 -30.60
C SER A 177 19.98 31.47 -31.26
N GLU A 178 20.96 32.37 -31.20
CA GLU A 178 21.00 33.56 -32.06
C GLU A 178 21.28 33.20 -33.52
#